data_AF-A0A239REH5-F1
#
_entry.id   AF-A0A239REH5-F1
#
_cell.length_a   1.000
_cell.length_b   1.000
_cell.length_c   1.000
_cell.angle_alpha   90.00
_cell.angle_beta   90.00
_cell.angle_gamma   90.00
#
_symmetry.space_group_name_H-M   'P 1'
#
loop_
_entity.id
_entity.type
_entity.pdbx_description
1 polymer ?
#
loop_
_entity_poly.entity_id
_entity_poly.type
_entity_poly.pdbx_seq_one_letter_code
_entity_poly.pdbx_strand_id
1 'polypeptide(L)'
;MKKKFFIIAMIVLVGILATLIVIGIKSSRKNDDILATSDYPFSYMMKKGNIELKLDGHRTPKLKWETQIQTDGVVQVAQKGSERRGKAKYIISPTTSGTTRVNFVRSLDVAGTKVDVATVTLPIYVTEANGVLNLTFLENPYLIKGPDVIGESSSNPAVINNAAAVSSVNTDNSQDGSAENVSSDTLRGDIFFPNGKGDWTLESPDGNAEFTFANDGGKDYATVTKSGGDDNTQNLSEGALVKTTEITLSSSSLKISEKLKVTFNDDGTVKLSKVTSD
;
A
#
# COMPACT_ATOMS: atom_id res chain seq x y z
N MET A 1 54.45 -11.36 40.64
CA MET A 1 53.09 -10.73 40.67
C MET A 1 52.52 -10.42 39.28
N LYS A 2 53.34 -10.14 38.25
CA LYS A 2 52.87 -9.73 36.91
C LYS A 2 52.05 -10.77 36.12
N LYS A 3 52.36 -12.07 36.20
CA LYS A 3 51.61 -13.13 35.50
C LYS A 3 50.16 -13.32 35.98
N LYS A 4 49.92 -13.19 37.29
CA LYS A 4 48.56 -13.30 37.87
C LYS A 4 47.68 -12.12 37.47
N PHE A 5 48.27 -10.92 37.34
CA PHE A 5 47.56 -9.72 36.91
C PHE A 5 47.14 -9.79 35.44
N PHE A 6 47.98 -10.36 34.57
CA PHE A 6 47.68 -10.52 33.14
C PHE A 6 46.52 -11.49 32.87
N ILE A 7 46.45 -12.60 33.63
CA ILE A 7 45.36 -13.58 33.51
C ILE A 7 44.03 -12.98 33.95
N ILE A 8 44.02 -12.21 35.05
CA ILE A 8 42.81 -11.55 35.54
C ILE A 8 42.31 -10.49 34.54
N ALA A 9 43.21 -9.69 33.96
CA ALA A 9 42.85 -8.71 32.93
C ALA A 9 42.27 -9.36 31.67
N MET A 10 42.80 -10.51 31.25
CA MET A 10 42.27 -11.22 30.07
C MET A 10 40.88 -11.82 30.32
N ILE A 11 40.62 -12.36 31.51
CA ILE A 11 39.30 -12.90 31.88
C ILE A 11 38.25 -11.78 31.91
N VAL A 12 38.59 -10.61 32.45
CA VAL A 12 37.70 -9.44 32.47
C VAL A 12 37.41 -8.94 31.05
N LEU A 13 38.43 -8.89 30.17
CA LEU A 13 38.25 -8.47 28.78
C LEU A 13 37.32 -9.42 28.00
N VAL A 14 37.49 -10.73 28.16
CA VAL A 14 36.62 -11.74 27.53
C VAL A 14 35.20 -11.70 28.10
N GLY A 15 35.05 -11.44 29.40
CA GLY A 15 33.75 -11.25 30.04
C GLY A 15 32.99 -10.03 29.52
N ILE A 16 33.69 -8.91 29.31
CA ILE A 16 33.12 -7.68 28.72
C ILE A 16 32.75 -7.91 27.25
N LEU A 17 33.60 -8.61 26.49
CA LEU A 17 33.33 -8.91 25.08
C LEU A 17 32.12 -9.84 24.92
N ALA A 18 31.97 -10.84 25.79
CA ALA A 18 30.82 -11.74 25.81
C ALA A 18 29.52 -10.99 26.18
N THR A 19 29.57 -10.04 27.12
CA THR A 19 28.39 -9.22 27.48
C THR A 19 28.01 -8.26 26.35
N LEU A 20 28.97 -7.66 25.65
CA LEU A 20 28.69 -6.80 24.49
C LEU A 20 28.09 -7.59 23.31
N ILE A 21 28.54 -8.82 23.06
CA ILE A 21 27.95 -9.71 22.04
C ILE A 21 26.50 -10.08 22.43
N VAL A 22 26.22 -10.36 23.70
CA VAL A 22 24.85 -10.65 24.18
C VAL A 22 23.93 -9.43 24.07
N ILE A 23 24.43 -8.22 24.36
CA ILE A 23 23.68 -6.97 24.18
C ILE A 23 23.41 -6.68 22.70
N GLY A 24 24.37 -6.96 21.81
CA GLY A 24 24.19 -6.82 20.36
C GLY A 24 23.22 -7.84 19.73
N ILE A 25 23.08 -9.04 20.32
CA ILE A 25 22.17 -10.09 19.83
C ILE A 25 20.74 -9.92 20.40
N LYS A 26 20.57 -9.34 21.60
CA LYS A 26 19.25 -9.14 22.23
C LYS A 26 18.47 -7.92 21.71
N SER A 27 19.04 -7.07 20.85
CA SER A 27 18.34 -5.92 20.27
C SER A 27 17.48 -6.25 19.06
N SER A 28 17.07 -7.52 18.87
CA SER A 28 16.02 -7.89 17.93
C SER A 28 14.68 -7.34 18.45
N ARG A 29 14.52 -6.02 18.32
CA ARG A 29 13.25 -5.31 18.45
C ARG A 29 12.36 -5.90 17.36
N LYS A 30 11.48 -6.80 17.77
CA LYS A 30 10.28 -7.07 17.00
C LYS A 30 9.46 -5.79 17.03
N ASN A 31 9.45 -5.05 15.92
CA ASN A 31 8.38 -4.11 15.65
C ASN A 31 7.22 -4.96 15.11
N ASP A 32 6.57 -5.66 16.02
CA ASP A 32 5.34 -6.40 15.72
C ASP A 32 4.26 -5.34 15.39
N ASP A 33 3.59 -5.52 14.26
CA ASP A 33 2.36 -4.83 13.87
C ASP A 33 2.42 -3.36 13.44
N ILE A 34 3.26 -3.00 12.47
CA ILE A 34 3.16 -1.66 11.87
C ILE A 34 1.79 -1.44 11.19
N LEU A 35 1.07 -2.47 10.73
CA LEU A 35 -0.28 -2.33 10.13
C LEU A 35 -1.13 -3.63 10.19
N ALA A 36 -1.27 -4.28 11.34
CA ALA A 36 -2.02 -5.55 11.45
C ALA A 36 -3.49 -5.47 10.99
N THR A 37 -4.08 -4.28 11.01
CA THR A 37 -5.48 -4.03 10.62
C THR A 37 -5.67 -3.73 9.13
N SER A 38 -4.60 -3.66 8.35
CA SER A 38 -4.68 -3.47 6.89
C SER A 38 -5.17 -4.73 6.18
N ASP A 39 -5.74 -4.58 4.98
CA ASP A 39 -5.97 -5.67 4.04
C ASP A 39 -4.67 -6.35 3.59
N TYR A 40 -3.55 -5.63 3.72
CA TYR A 40 -2.20 -6.05 3.34
C TYR A 40 -1.20 -5.86 4.49
N PRO A 41 -1.34 -6.60 5.60
CA PRO A 41 -0.44 -6.41 6.73
C PRO A 41 0.98 -6.84 6.38
N PHE A 42 1.96 -6.13 6.94
CA PHE A 42 3.35 -6.52 6.85
C PHE A 42 4.07 -6.37 8.18
N SER A 43 5.14 -7.15 8.35
CA SER A 43 6.02 -7.07 9.52
C SER A 43 7.46 -7.31 9.09
N TYR A 44 8.41 -6.75 9.81
CA TYR A 44 9.82 -7.00 9.56
C TYR A 44 10.59 -7.20 10.87
N MET A 45 11.75 -7.83 10.76
CA MET A 45 12.71 -7.88 11.86
C MET A 45 14.14 -7.83 11.36
N MET A 46 15.01 -7.17 12.13
CA MET A 46 16.45 -7.19 11.89
C MET A 46 17.04 -8.48 12.45
N LYS A 47 17.78 -9.23 11.61
CA LYS A 47 18.42 -10.48 11.99
C LYS A 47 19.72 -10.71 11.23
N LYS A 48 20.82 -10.80 11.99
CA LYS A 48 22.18 -11.03 11.45
C LYS A 48 22.54 -10.01 10.35
N GLY A 49 22.24 -8.73 10.56
CA GLY A 49 22.53 -7.65 9.59
C GLY A 49 21.58 -7.56 8.39
N ASN A 50 20.57 -8.45 8.31
CA ASN A 50 19.56 -8.45 7.24
C ASN A 50 18.19 -8.02 7.77
N ILE A 51 17.31 -7.59 6.87
CA ILE A 51 15.88 -7.48 7.14
C ILE A 51 15.22 -8.81 6.74
N GLU A 52 14.51 -9.46 7.66
CA GLU A 52 13.51 -10.49 7.32
C GLU A 52 12.12 -9.81 7.27
N LEU A 53 11.57 -9.63 6.06
CA LEU A 53 10.25 -9.05 5.81
C LEU A 53 9.22 -10.15 5.59
N LYS A 54 8.01 -9.98 6.14
CA LYS A 54 6.84 -10.81 5.88
C LYS A 54 5.72 -9.94 5.34
N LEU A 55 5.20 -10.33 4.19
CA LEU A 55 4.05 -9.70 3.54
C LEU A 55 2.87 -10.65 3.57
N ASP A 56 1.68 -10.13 3.84
CA ASP A 56 0.43 -10.89 3.84
C ASP A 56 -0.56 -10.23 2.87
N GLY A 57 -0.89 -10.93 1.79
CA GLY A 57 -1.92 -10.56 0.82
C GLY A 57 -3.05 -11.58 0.78
N HIS A 58 -3.43 -12.18 1.91
CA HIS A 58 -4.45 -13.23 1.98
C HIS A 58 -5.82 -12.81 1.43
N ARG A 59 -6.13 -11.50 1.40
CA ARG A 59 -7.34 -10.94 0.79
C ARG A 59 -7.37 -11.08 -0.73
N THR A 60 -6.20 -11.16 -1.38
CA THR A 60 -6.07 -11.32 -2.83
C THR A 60 -5.13 -12.49 -3.16
N PRO A 61 -5.44 -13.74 -2.76
CA PRO A 61 -4.49 -14.85 -2.72
C PRO A 61 -4.00 -15.33 -4.10
N LYS A 62 -4.63 -14.84 -5.19
CA LYS A 62 -4.26 -15.14 -6.58
C LYS A 62 -3.17 -14.21 -7.12
N LEU A 63 -3.02 -13.01 -6.54
CA LEU A 63 -1.99 -12.06 -6.92
C LEU A 63 -0.63 -12.48 -6.33
N LYS A 64 0.45 -11.87 -6.83
CA LYS A 64 1.80 -12.09 -6.32
C LYS A 64 2.44 -10.77 -5.92
N TRP A 65 3.36 -10.83 -4.96
CA TRP A 65 4.22 -9.69 -4.66
C TRP A 65 5.39 -9.65 -5.65
N GLU A 66 5.55 -8.52 -6.33
CA GLU A 66 6.70 -8.18 -7.15
C GLU A 66 7.65 -7.29 -6.35
N THR A 67 8.95 -7.39 -6.60
CA THR A 67 9.96 -6.54 -5.94
C THR A 67 10.54 -5.56 -6.95
N GLN A 68 10.63 -4.29 -6.57
CA GLN A 68 11.28 -3.24 -7.34
C GLN A 68 12.32 -2.56 -6.44
N ILE A 69 13.54 -2.36 -6.96
CA ILE A 69 14.64 -1.72 -6.24
C ILE A 69 14.97 -0.43 -6.99
N GLN A 70 14.92 0.71 -6.30
CA GLN A 70 15.14 2.02 -6.92
C GLN A 70 16.60 2.21 -7.34
N THR A 71 17.54 1.81 -6.47
CA THR A 71 18.98 1.88 -6.73
C THR A 71 19.56 0.47 -6.61
N ASP A 72 19.91 -0.12 -7.74
CA ASP A 72 20.51 -1.45 -7.82
C ASP A 72 21.89 -1.49 -7.14
N GLY A 73 22.26 -2.67 -6.62
CA GLY A 73 23.58 -2.91 -6.04
C GLY A 73 23.78 -2.40 -4.60
N VAL A 74 22.85 -1.63 -4.03
CA VAL A 74 22.88 -1.23 -2.60
C VAL A 74 22.45 -2.38 -1.69
N VAL A 75 21.40 -3.11 -2.11
CA VAL A 75 20.91 -4.30 -1.42
C VAL A 75 20.60 -5.42 -2.41
N GLN A 76 20.60 -6.65 -1.92
CA GLN A 76 20.02 -7.81 -2.58
C GLN A 76 18.72 -8.19 -1.88
N VAL A 77 17.68 -8.51 -2.65
CA VAL A 77 16.40 -9.01 -2.13
C VAL A 77 16.19 -10.45 -2.61
N ALA A 78 15.95 -11.36 -1.67
CA ALA A 78 15.70 -12.77 -1.96
C ALA A 78 14.39 -13.24 -1.32
N GLN A 79 13.51 -13.87 -2.10
CA GLN A 79 12.30 -14.50 -1.56
C GLN A 79 12.65 -15.80 -0.84
N LYS A 80 12.21 -15.94 0.40
CA LYS A 80 12.43 -17.14 1.22
C LYS A 80 11.30 -18.14 0.98
N GLY A 81 11.54 -19.06 0.05
CA GLY A 81 10.55 -20.04 -0.40
C GLY A 81 9.53 -19.44 -1.37
N SER A 82 8.48 -20.20 -1.70
CA SER A 82 7.40 -19.74 -2.57
C SER A 82 6.34 -18.95 -1.79
N GLU A 83 5.77 -17.91 -2.38
CA GLU A 83 4.52 -17.30 -1.90
C GLU A 83 3.40 -18.35 -1.86
N ARG A 84 2.61 -18.36 -0.77
CA ARG A 84 1.45 -19.25 -0.62
C ARG A 84 0.28 -18.49 -0.02
N ARG A 85 -0.88 -18.53 -0.70
CA ARG A 85 -2.12 -17.85 -0.28
C ARG A 85 -1.89 -16.37 0.04
N GLY A 86 -1.15 -15.67 -0.82
CA GLY A 86 -0.79 -14.26 -0.65
C GLY A 86 0.32 -13.96 0.37
N LYS A 87 0.81 -14.97 1.11
CA LYS A 87 1.84 -14.77 2.13
C LYS A 87 3.23 -15.02 1.57
N ALA A 88 4.09 -14.01 1.64
CA ALA A 88 5.46 -14.05 1.15
C ALA A 88 6.45 -13.63 2.25
N LYS A 89 7.68 -14.14 2.14
CA LYS A 89 8.79 -13.77 3.03
C LYS A 89 9.99 -13.36 2.18
N TYR A 90 10.64 -12.27 2.56
CA TYR A 90 11.80 -11.74 1.87
C TYR A 90 12.96 -11.54 2.84
N ILE A 91 14.17 -11.74 2.36
CA ILE A 91 15.42 -11.38 3.03
C ILE A 91 16.04 -10.25 2.23
N ILE A 92 16.31 -9.12 2.88
CA ILE A 92 17.01 -7.99 2.29
C ILE A 92 18.38 -7.90 2.95
N SER A 93 19.43 -7.99 2.14
CA SER A 93 20.82 -8.04 2.56
C SER A 93 21.60 -6.86 1.98
N PRO A 94 22.44 -6.17 2.77
CA PRO A 94 23.26 -5.09 2.23
C PRO A 94 24.36 -5.65 1.32
N THR A 95 24.63 -4.98 0.20
CA THR A 95 25.67 -5.34 -0.76
C THR A 95 26.72 -4.24 -0.94
N THR A 96 26.32 -2.97 -0.88
CA THR A 96 27.23 -1.82 -0.96
C THR A 96 26.65 -0.66 -0.16
N SER A 97 27.51 0.23 0.35
CA SER A 97 27.05 1.44 1.03
C SER A 97 26.27 2.37 0.08
N GLY A 98 25.24 3.03 0.60
CA GLY A 98 24.35 3.88 -0.18
C GLY A 98 22.92 3.88 0.32
N THR A 99 22.04 4.55 -0.41
CA THR A 99 20.60 4.63 -0.13
C THR A 99 19.80 4.02 -1.26
N THR A 100 18.69 3.37 -0.92
CA THR A 100 17.77 2.80 -1.91
C THR A 100 16.37 2.70 -1.32
N ARG A 101 15.36 2.55 -2.17
CA ARG A 101 14.01 2.15 -1.77
C ARG A 101 13.71 0.79 -2.37
N VAL A 102 13.22 -0.11 -1.53
CA VAL A 102 12.72 -1.41 -1.98
C VAL A 102 11.21 -1.38 -1.87
N ASN A 103 10.53 -1.48 -3.00
CA ASN A 103 9.08 -1.53 -3.08
C ASN A 103 8.67 -2.99 -3.31
N PHE A 104 7.73 -3.46 -2.52
CA PHE A 104 7.02 -4.71 -2.76
C PHE A 104 5.63 -4.34 -3.24
N VAL A 105 5.36 -4.62 -4.51
CA VAL A 105 4.16 -4.19 -5.21
C VAL A 105 3.27 -5.40 -5.46
N ARG A 106 1.99 -5.27 -5.17
CA ARG A 106 0.97 -6.26 -5.52
C ARG A 106 0.06 -5.62 -6.54
N SER A 107 0.05 -6.18 -7.74
CA SER A 107 -0.68 -5.61 -8.86
C SER A 107 -1.60 -6.65 -9.49
N LEU A 108 -2.58 -6.16 -10.24
CA LEU A 108 -3.42 -6.98 -11.10
C LEU A 108 -3.63 -6.28 -12.44
N ASP A 109 -3.84 -7.07 -13.49
CA ASP A 109 -4.16 -6.55 -14.82
C ASP A 109 -5.69 -6.42 -14.93
N VAL A 110 -6.16 -5.18 -15.08
CA VAL A 110 -7.55 -4.86 -15.34
C VAL A 110 -7.65 -4.37 -16.78
N ALA A 111 -8.13 -5.23 -17.67
CA ALA A 111 -8.39 -4.87 -19.06
C ALA A 111 -7.18 -4.22 -19.78
N GLY A 112 -5.99 -4.78 -19.60
CA GLY A 112 -4.74 -4.28 -20.19
C GLY A 112 -4.09 -3.14 -19.40
N THR A 113 -4.70 -2.72 -18.29
CA THR A 113 -4.16 -1.70 -17.38
C THR A 113 -3.62 -2.37 -16.12
N LYS A 114 -2.32 -2.17 -15.82
CA LYS A 114 -1.75 -2.64 -14.56
C LYS A 114 -2.22 -1.73 -13.41
N VAL A 115 -2.89 -2.31 -12.43
CA VAL A 115 -3.39 -1.62 -11.23
C VAL A 115 -2.64 -2.13 -10.00
N ASP A 116 -1.90 -1.25 -9.33
CA ASP A 116 -1.19 -1.55 -8.09
C ASP A 116 -2.15 -1.43 -6.91
N VAL A 117 -2.55 -2.56 -6.32
CA VAL A 117 -3.53 -2.60 -5.21
C VAL A 117 -2.87 -2.49 -3.82
N ALA A 118 -1.56 -2.71 -3.75
CA ALA A 118 -0.79 -2.49 -2.53
C ALA A 118 0.70 -2.29 -2.83
N THR A 119 1.32 -1.33 -2.16
CA THR A 119 2.77 -1.11 -2.22
C THR A 119 3.34 -0.97 -0.82
N VAL A 120 4.22 -1.89 -0.43
CA VAL A 120 4.99 -1.80 0.82
C VAL A 120 6.38 -1.28 0.50
N THR A 121 6.74 -0.12 1.07
CA THR A 121 8.00 0.56 0.79
C THR A 121 8.94 0.48 1.98
N LEU A 122 10.18 0.08 1.72
CA LEU A 122 11.28 0.04 2.68
C LEU A 122 12.36 1.05 2.25
N PRO A 123 12.42 2.24 2.87
CA PRO A 123 13.46 3.23 2.62
C PRO A 123 14.74 2.85 3.36
N ILE A 124 15.73 2.31 2.64
CA ILE A 124 16.92 1.68 3.21
C ILE A 124 18.14 2.59 3.07
N TYR A 125 18.95 2.59 4.13
CA TYR A 125 20.30 3.14 4.15
C TYR A 125 21.29 2.06 4.56
N VAL A 126 22.37 1.91 3.79
CA VAL A 126 23.47 1.01 4.07
C VAL A 126 24.73 1.83 4.33
N THR A 127 25.34 1.62 5.49
CA THR A 127 26.63 2.23 5.85
C THR A 127 27.72 1.17 5.94
N GLU A 128 28.96 1.56 5.67
CA GLU A 128 30.12 0.69 5.89
C GLU A 128 30.98 1.25 7.01
N ALA A 129 31.28 0.43 8.01
CA ALA A 129 32.22 0.77 9.07
C ALA A 129 33.13 -0.43 9.33
N ASN A 130 34.45 -0.23 9.25
CA ASN A 130 35.46 -1.28 9.45
C ASN A 130 35.25 -2.52 8.55
N GLY A 131 34.84 -2.33 7.30
CA GLY A 131 34.56 -3.42 6.36
C GLY A 131 33.26 -4.17 6.63
N VAL A 132 32.41 -3.69 7.54
CA VAL A 132 31.11 -4.28 7.85
C VAL A 132 30.00 -3.36 7.36
N LEU A 133 29.12 -3.91 6.52
CA LEU A 133 27.91 -3.22 6.07
C LEU A 133 26.81 -3.32 7.12
N ASN A 134 26.21 -2.18 7.46
CA ASN A 134 25.10 -2.05 8.39
C ASN A 134 23.88 -1.49 7.67
N LEU A 135 22.76 -2.20 7.77
CA LEU A 135 21.50 -1.84 7.16
C LEU A 135 20.59 -1.16 8.20
N THR A 136 20.10 0.04 7.90
CA THR A 136 19.07 0.75 8.68
C THR A 136 17.98 1.28 7.75
N PHE A 137 16.89 1.80 8.32
CA PHE A 137 15.89 2.55 7.57
C PHE A 137 16.16 4.06 7.66
N LEU A 138 15.90 4.78 6.56
CA LEU A 138 15.90 6.26 6.55
C LEU A 138 14.67 6.82 7.26
N GLU A 139 13.53 6.15 7.11
CA GLU A 139 12.24 6.47 7.70
C GLU A 139 11.47 5.16 7.96
N ASN A 140 10.38 5.21 8.71
CA ASN A 140 9.61 4.01 8.99
C ASN A 140 9.07 3.37 7.69
N PRO A 141 9.22 2.05 7.50
CA PRO A 141 8.54 1.35 6.41
C PRO A 141 7.04 1.59 6.46
N TYR A 142 6.41 1.71 5.29
CA TYR A 142 5.00 2.06 5.18
C TYR A 142 4.31 1.26 4.06
N LEU A 143 2.98 1.24 4.11
CA LEU A 143 2.11 0.69 3.08
C LEU A 143 1.30 1.82 2.45
N ILE A 144 1.21 1.80 1.14
CA ILE A 144 0.19 2.52 0.38
C ILE A 144 -0.83 1.48 -0.10
N LYS A 145 -2.08 1.59 0.35
CA LYS A 145 -3.19 0.81 -0.20
C LYS A 145 -3.60 1.46 -1.51
N GLY A 146 -3.67 0.66 -2.57
CA GLY A 146 -4.14 1.09 -3.87
C GLY A 146 -5.66 1.01 -4.04
N PRO A 147 -6.12 1.10 -5.29
CA PRO A 147 -7.52 0.96 -5.64
C PRO A 147 -8.09 -0.41 -5.27
N ASP A 148 -9.39 -0.47 -4.97
CA ASP A 148 -10.13 -1.73 -4.92
C ASP A 148 -10.70 -2.04 -6.31
N VAL A 149 -10.75 -3.31 -6.72
CA VAL A 149 -11.30 -3.72 -8.02
C VAL A 149 -12.52 -4.61 -7.81
N ILE A 150 -13.61 -4.27 -8.49
CA ILE A 150 -14.87 -5.00 -8.46
C ILE A 150 -15.09 -5.63 -9.84
N GLY A 151 -15.46 -6.91 -9.85
CA GLY A 151 -15.64 -7.65 -11.10
C GLY A 151 -14.34 -7.84 -11.88
N GLU A 152 -13.20 -8.06 -11.19
CA GLU A 152 -11.86 -8.21 -11.78
C GLU A 152 -11.83 -9.14 -13.01
N SER A 153 -12.54 -10.27 -12.97
CA SER A 153 -12.56 -11.25 -14.06
C SER A 153 -13.70 -11.06 -15.06
N SER A 154 -14.38 -9.92 -15.04
CA SER A 154 -15.54 -9.64 -15.90
C SER A 154 -15.16 -8.85 -17.15
N SER A 155 -16.10 -8.74 -18.11
CA SER A 155 -15.92 -7.91 -19.31
C SER A 155 -15.84 -6.42 -19.00
N ASN A 156 -16.46 -5.98 -17.90
CA ASN A 156 -16.58 -4.58 -17.50
C ASN A 156 -16.22 -4.45 -16.02
N PRO A 157 -14.94 -4.54 -15.64
CA PRO A 157 -14.52 -4.32 -14.25
C PRO A 157 -14.69 -2.85 -13.86
N ALA A 158 -14.79 -2.60 -12.55
CA ALA A 158 -14.77 -1.26 -11.97
C ALA A 158 -13.60 -1.13 -11.00
N VAL A 159 -12.85 -0.03 -11.09
CA VAL A 159 -11.70 0.29 -10.24
C VAL A 159 -12.09 1.47 -9.35
N ILE A 160 -12.06 1.26 -8.04
CA ILE A 160 -12.45 2.24 -7.03
C ILE A 160 -11.21 2.98 -6.55
N ASN A 161 -11.14 4.28 -6.82
CA ASN A 161 -10.05 5.11 -6.33
C ASN A 161 -10.26 5.38 -4.83
N ASN A 162 -9.48 4.67 -4.02
CA ASN A 162 -9.55 4.74 -2.56
C ASN A 162 -8.63 5.83 -1.97
N ALA A 163 -7.82 6.48 -2.81
CA ALA A 163 -7.06 7.64 -2.37
C ALA A 163 -8.03 8.81 -2.17
N ALA A 164 -7.92 9.52 -1.05
CA ALA A 164 -8.45 10.88 -1.01
C ALA A 164 -7.66 11.63 -2.08
N ALA A 165 -8.28 11.88 -3.24
CA ALA A 165 -7.58 12.41 -4.39
C ALA A 165 -6.80 13.65 -3.96
N VAL A 166 -5.47 13.57 -3.90
CA VAL A 166 -4.66 14.77 -3.73
C VAL A 166 -4.94 15.61 -4.95
N SER A 167 -5.37 16.84 -4.73
CA SER A 167 -5.81 17.79 -5.73
C SER A 167 -4.84 17.79 -6.92
N SER A 168 -5.31 17.31 -8.08
CA SER A 168 -4.76 17.53 -9.43
C SER A 168 -3.23 17.66 -9.55
N VAL A 169 -2.54 16.58 -9.94
CA VAL A 169 -1.25 16.70 -10.63
C VAL A 169 -1.47 16.45 -12.11
N ASN A 170 -1.21 17.51 -12.88
CA ASN A 170 -1.14 17.53 -14.33
C ASN A 170 -0.10 16.49 -14.80
N THR A 171 -0.54 15.40 -15.40
CA THR A 171 0.34 14.37 -15.97
C THR A 171 0.63 14.67 -17.44
N ASP A 172 1.45 15.71 -17.68
CA ASP A 172 2.23 15.84 -18.90
C ASP A 172 3.68 15.47 -18.57
N ASN A 173 4.01 14.19 -18.74
CA ASN A 173 5.34 13.67 -19.11
C ASN A 173 5.33 12.13 -19.05
N SER A 174 4.70 11.49 -20.03
CA SER A 174 5.03 10.11 -20.40
C SER A 174 5.83 10.13 -21.70
N GLN A 175 7.15 10.14 -21.55
CA GLN A 175 8.08 9.80 -22.63
C GLN A 175 8.91 8.61 -22.18
N ASP A 176 8.33 7.41 -22.22
CA ASP A 176 8.97 6.22 -22.81
C ASP A 176 7.97 5.05 -22.86
N GLY A 177 8.02 4.28 -23.95
CA GLY A 177 7.10 3.19 -24.22
C GLY A 177 7.38 1.97 -23.35
N SER A 178 6.62 1.80 -22.27
CA SER A 178 6.41 0.52 -21.57
C SER A 178 5.25 0.69 -20.58
N ALA A 179 4.36 -0.30 -20.54
CA ALA A 179 3.10 -0.37 -19.75
C ALA A 179 2.86 0.80 -18.77
N GLU A 180 1.83 1.61 -19.03
CA GLU A 180 1.37 2.68 -18.13
C GLU A 180 1.14 2.09 -16.72
N ASN A 181 2.07 2.35 -15.79
CA ASN A 181 1.87 2.04 -14.38
C ASN A 181 0.87 3.07 -13.86
N VAL A 182 -0.37 2.64 -13.65
CA VAL A 182 -1.43 3.51 -13.16
C VAL A 182 -1.38 3.50 -11.63
N SER A 183 -0.73 4.49 -11.02
CA SER A 183 -0.87 4.79 -9.59
C SER A 183 -2.25 5.42 -9.32
N SER A 184 -2.69 5.49 -8.06
CA SER A 184 -3.94 6.18 -7.68
C SER A 184 -4.05 7.61 -8.22
N ASP A 185 -2.91 8.26 -8.48
CA ASP A 185 -2.82 9.63 -8.99
C ASP A 185 -3.10 9.73 -10.50
N THR A 186 -3.20 8.59 -11.19
CA THR A 186 -3.47 8.49 -12.64
C THR A 186 -4.85 7.94 -12.97
N LEU A 187 -5.58 7.43 -11.96
CA LEU A 187 -7.00 7.10 -12.11
C LEU A 187 -7.82 8.38 -12.12
N ARG A 188 -8.59 8.57 -13.20
CA ARG A 188 -9.51 9.70 -13.33
C ARG A 188 -10.84 9.35 -12.70
N GLY A 189 -11.39 10.30 -11.94
CA GLY A 189 -12.60 10.12 -11.16
C GLY A 189 -12.39 9.28 -9.90
N ASP A 190 -13.47 9.11 -9.14
CA ASP A 190 -13.49 8.28 -7.95
C ASP A 190 -13.72 6.80 -8.30
N ILE A 191 -14.39 6.54 -9.43
CA ILE A 191 -14.64 5.20 -9.97
C ILE A 191 -14.29 5.18 -11.45
N PHE A 192 -13.43 4.24 -11.84
CA PHE A 192 -12.90 4.11 -13.19
C PHE A 192 -13.36 2.79 -13.84
N PHE A 193 -13.80 2.86 -15.09
CA PHE A 193 -14.31 1.73 -15.86
C PHE A 193 -13.44 1.52 -17.12
N PRO A 194 -12.38 0.68 -17.05
CA PRO A 194 -11.37 0.59 -18.11
C PRO A 194 -11.90 0.07 -19.45
N ASN A 195 -12.97 -0.74 -19.44
CA ASN A 195 -13.64 -1.24 -20.65
C ASN A 195 -14.96 -0.51 -20.94
N GLY A 196 -15.10 0.71 -20.41
CA GLY A 196 -16.36 1.43 -20.42
C GLY A 196 -17.32 0.97 -19.32
N LYS A 197 -18.25 1.86 -18.98
CA LYS A 197 -19.22 1.74 -17.89
C LYS A 197 -20.20 0.58 -18.08
N GLY A 198 -20.52 0.21 -19.31
CA GLY A 198 -21.52 -0.83 -19.58
C GLY A 198 -22.84 -0.53 -18.85
N ASP A 199 -23.32 -1.51 -18.06
CA ASP A 199 -24.54 -1.40 -17.25
C ASP A 199 -24.28 -1.05 -15.77
N TRP A 200 -23.08 -0.59 -15.42
CA TRP A 200 -22.79 -0.14 -14.05
C TRP A 200 -23.69 1.02 -13.66
N THR A 201 -24.38 0.91 -12.53
CA THR A 201 -25.21 1.96 -11.93
C THR A 201 -24.71 2.35 -10.55
N LEU A 202 -24.85 3.63 -10.22
CA LEU A 202 -24.56 4.19 -8.91
C LEU A 202 -25.84 4.73 -8.29
N GLU A 203 -26.10 4.37 -7.04
CA GLU A 203 -27.28 4.79 -6.30
C GLU A 203 -26.87 5.29 -4.91
N SER A 204 -27.43 6.42 -4.48
CA SER A 204 -27.32 6.96 -3.12
C SER A 204 -28.68 6.81 -2.45
N PRO A 205 -28.89 5.79 -1.61
CA PRO A 205 -30.21 5.52 -1.00
C PRO A 205 -30.74 6.66 -0.14
N ASP A 206 -29.84 7.47 0.41
CA ASP A 206 -30.12 8.63 1.26
C ASP A 206 -30.11 9.97 0.51
N GLY A 207 -29.81 9.97 -0.80
CA GLY A 207 -29.72 11.17 -1.63
C GLY A 207 -28.56 12.10 -1.30
N ASN A 208 -27.60 11.68 -0.46
CA ASN A 208 -26.49 12.53 0.00
C ASN A 208 -25.29 12.56 -0.95
N ALA A 209 -25.27 11.70 -1.98
CA ALA A 209 -24.25 11.68 -3.02
C ALA A 209 -24.86 11.83 -4.42
N GLU A 210 -24.21 12.66 -5.23
CA GLU A 210 -24.48 12.82 -6.66
C GLU A 210 -23.35 12.20 -7.49
N PHE A 211 -23.69 11.84 -8.73
CA PHE A 211 -22.77 11.12 -9.62
C PHE A 211 -22.72 11.80 -10.97
N THR A 212 -21.52 12.23 -11.37
CA THR A 212 -21.26 12.72 -12.73
C THR A 212 -20.47 11.67 -13.48
N PHE A 213 -21.01 11.21 -14.61
CA PHE A 213 -20.30 10.30 -15.52
C PHE A 213 -19.64 11.09 -16.64
N ALA A 214 -18.40 10.72 -16.97
CA ALA A 214 -17.63 11.33 -18.04
C ALA A 214 -16.81 10.28 -18.81
N ASN A 215 -16.43 10.66 -20.03
CA ASN A 215 -15.57 9.89 -20.93
C ASN A 215 -14.52 10.85 -21.52
N ASP A 216 -13.26 10.42 -21.57
CA ASP A 216 -12.14 11.23 -22.04
C ASP A 216 -11.43 10.69 -23.29
N GLY A 217 -12.18 10.00 -24.16
CA GLY A 217 -11.64 9.51 -25.44
C GLY A 217 -11.17 8.05 -25.41
N GLY A 218 -11.62 7.28 -24.42
CA GLY A 218 -11.40 5.82 -24.40
C GLY A 218 -11.70 5.16 -23.07
N LYS A 219 -11.81 5.94 -21.98
CA LYS A 219 -12.05 5.43 -20.64
C LYS A 219 -13.27 6.13 -20.03
N ASP A 220 -14.15 5.36 -19.40
CA ASP A 220 -15.28 5.90 -18.66
C ASP A 220 -14.92 6.05 -17.19
N TYR A 221 -15.41 7.10 -16.55
CA TYR A 221 -15.27 7.28 -15.11
C TYR A 221 -16.48 7.99 -14.51
N ALA A 222 -16.64 7.84 -13.20
CA ALA A 222 -17.60 8.55 -12.40
C ALA A 222 -16.88 9.37 -11.33
N THR A 223 -17.35 10.60 -11.15
CA THR A 223 -17.02 11.46 -10.00
C THR A 223 -18.22 11.46 -9.06
N VAL A 224 -17.93 11.26 -7.78
CA VAL A 224 -18.90 11.30 -6.68
C VAL A 224 -18.78 12.68 -6.04
N THR A 225 -19.87 13.42 -5.96
CA THR A 225 -19.92 14.71 -5.28
C THR A 225 -20.91 14.65 -4.14
N LYS A 226 -20.71 15.49 -3.13
CA LYS A 226 -21.70 15.69 -2.10
C LYS A 226 -22.93 16.34 -2.73
N SER A 227 -24.10 15.74 -2.54
CA SER A 227 -25.36 16.35 -2.95
C SER A 227 -25.55 17.67 -2.20
N GLY A 228 -25.62 18.77 -2.96
CA GLY A 228 -25.99 20.07 -2.42
C GLY A 228 -27.49 20.10 -2.32
N GLY A 229 -28.06 19.63 -1.21
CA GLY A 229 -29.52 19.55 -1.08
C GLY A 229 -30.20 20.89 -1.36
N ASP A 230 -31.01 20.95 -2.41
CA ASP A 230 -32.03 21.98 -2.61
C ASP A 230 -33.31 21.70 -1.78
N ASP A 231 -33.27 20.72 -0.86
CA ASP A 231 -34.42 20.37 -0.03
C ASP A 231 -34.42 21.13 1.31
N ASN A 232 -34.96 22.33 1.23
CA ASN A 232 -35.26 23.27 2.32
C ASN A 232 -36.32 22.75 3.33
N THR A 233 -36.48 21.43 3.51
CA THR A 233 -37.52 20.84 4.38
C THR A 233 -37.08 19.65 5.24
N GLN A 234 -35.80 19.35 5.37
CA GLN A 234 -35.35 18.57 6.52
C GLN A 234 -34.99 19.52 7.66
N ASN A 235 -35.80 19.48 8.74
CA ASN A 235 -35.47 19.98 10.08
C ASN A 235 -34.23 19.24 10.62
N LEU A 236 -33.09 19.40 9.97
CA LEU A 236 -31.80 19.13 10.55
C LEU A 236 -31.41 20.44 11.21
N SER A 237 -31.41 20.45 12.54
CA SER A 237 -30.70 21.44 13.34
C SER A 237 -29.42 21.86 12.60
N GLU A 238 -29.31 23.15 12.28
CA GLU A 238 -28.13 23.76 11.65
C GLU A 238 -26.85 23.14 12.23
N GLY A 239 -26.10 22.39 11.41
CA GLY A 239 -24.76 21.93 11.77
C GLY A 239 -24.39 20.47 11.46
N ALA A 240 -25.32 19.59 11.10
CA ALA A 240 -24.98 18.22 10.73
C ALA A 240 -24.53 18.12 9.26
N LEU A 241 -23.33 18.62 8.94
CA LEU A 241 -22.69 18.34 7.66
C LEU A 241 -22.50 16.82 7.53
N VAL A 242 -23.24 16.18 6.62
CA VAL A 242 -23.02 14.77 6.27
C VAL A 242 -21.58 14.65 5.77
N LYS A 243 -20.72 14.04 6.60
CA LYS A 243 -19.32 13.75 6.28
C LYS A 243 -19.15 12.37 5.64
N THR A 244 -20.13 11.48 5.83
CA THR A 244 -20.10 10.11 5.30
C THR A 244 -21.48 9.66 4.86
N THR A 245 -21.55 8.94 3.74
CA THR A 245 -22.76 8.29 3.21
C THR A 245 -22.43 6.90 2.64
N GLU A 246 -23.44 6.07 2.38
CA GLU A 246 -23.29 4.81 1.64
C GLU A 246 -23.87 4.97 0.23
N ILE A 247 -23.15 4.47 -0.76
CA ILE A 247 -23.63 4.33 -2.14
C ILE A 247 -23.60 2.86 -2.54
N THR A 248 -24.44 2.50 -3.50
CA THR A 248 -24.45 1.16 -4.10
C THR A 248 -23.92 1.25 -5.53
N LEU A 249 -22.89 0.45 -5.83
CA LEU A 249 -22.38 0.22 -7.18
C LEU A 249 -22.86 -1.16 -7.64
N SER A 250 -23.64 -1.20 -8.73
CA SER A 250 -24.27 -2.43 -9.20
C SER A 250 -24.15 -2.63 -10.71
N SER A 251 -24.08 -3.89 -11.13
CA SER A 251 -24.17 -4.31 -12.54
C SER A 251 -25.10 -5.52 -12.62
N SER A 252 -26.17 -5.37 -13.39
CA SER A 252 -27.19 -6.39 -13.56
C SER A 252 -26.67 -7.58 -14.39
N SER A 253 -25.90 -7.28 -15.43
CA SER A 253 -25.30 -8.26 -16.35
C SER A 253 -24.29 -9.15 -15.62
N LEU A 254 -23.53 -8.57 -14.68
CA LEU A 254 -22.55 -9.28 -13.86
C LEU A 254 -23.16 -9.88 -12.58
N LYS A 255 -24.41 -9.53 -12.24
CA LYS A 255 -25.07 -9.88 -10.97
C LYS A 255 -24.25 -9.44 -9.75
N ILE A 256 -23.65 -8.26 -9.83
CA ILE A 256 -22.85 -7.66 -8.76
C ILE A 256 -23.62 -6.48 -8.17
N SER A 257 -23.64 -6.39 -6.83
CA SER A 257 -24.14 -5.24 -6.09
C SER A 257 -23.26 -5.06 -4.86
N GLU A 258 -22.53 -3.96 -4.81
CA GLU A 258 -21.50 -3.69 -3.80
C GLU A 258 -21.79 -2.35 -3.13
N LYS A 259 -21.72 -2.35 -1.79
CA LYS A 259 -21.87 -1.12 -1.01
C LYS A 259 -20.51 -0.46 -0.79
N LEU A 260 -20.45 0.84 -1.05
CA LEU A 260 -19.27 1.65 -0.82
C LEU A 260 -19.62 2.73 0.21
N LYS A 261 -18.75 2.90 1.19
CA LYS A 261 -18.76 4.06 2.07
C LYS A 261 -18.05 5.21 1.36
N VAL A 262 -18.73 6.34 1.28
CA VAL A 262 -18.20 7.61 0.79
C VAL A 262 -17.87 8.49 1.98
N THR A 263 -16.69 9.11 1.97
CA THR A 263 -16.29 10.13 2.95
C THR A 263 -15.96 11.41 2.19
N PHE A 264 -16.66 12.49 2.53
CA PHE A 264 -16.41 13.82 2.00
C PHE A 264 -15.48 14.56 2.96
N ASN A 265 -14.29 14.91 2.50
CA ASN A 265 -13.32 15.63 3.29
C ASN A 265 -13.57 17.14 3.21
N ASP A 266 -13.09 17.88 4.22
CA ASP A 266 -13.30 19.33 4.32
C ASP A 266 -12.53 20.10 3.21
N ASP A 267 -11.56 19.46 2.54
CA ASP A 267 -10.82 19.99 1.39
C ASP A 267 -11.50 19.73 0.04
N GLY A 268 -12.72 19.16 0.04
CA GLY A 268 -13.49 18.85 -1.16
C GLY A 268 -13.12 17.51 -1.81
N THR A 269 -12.15 16.77 -1.26
CA THR A 269 -11.77 15.45 -1.78
C THR A 269 -12.75 14.38 -1.30
N VAL A 270 -12.89 13.33 -2.11
CA VAL A 270 -13.73 12.17 -1.79
C VAL A 270 -12.86 10.95 -1.56
N LYS A 271 -13.24 10.15 -0.57
CA LYS A 271 -12.66 8.84 -0.33
C LYS A 271 -13.75 7.77 -0.39
N LEU A 272 -13.52 6.77 -1.23
CA LEU A 272 -14.34 5.57 -1.28
C LEU A 272 -13.68 4.41 -0.53
N SER A 273 -14.50 3.53 0.02
CA SER A 273 -14.05 2.26 0.60
C SER A 273 -15.17 1.23 0.56
N LYS A 274 -14.88 -0.03 0.23
CA LYS A 274 -15.87 -1.10 0.32
C LYS A 274 -16.39 -1.25 1.74
N VAL A 275 -17.71 -1.39 1.91
CA VAL A 275 -18.31 -1.79 3.19
C VAL A 275 -18.12 -3.30 3.32
N THR A 276 -17.22 -3.72 4.19
CA THR A 276 -17.09 -5.15 4.54
C THR A 276 -18.31 -5.57 5.34
N SER A 277 -19.08 -6.52 4.85
CA SER A 277 -20.06 -7.25 5.65
C SER A 277 -19.32 -8.05 6.72
N ASP A 278 -19.58 -7.74 7.99
CA ASP A 278 -19.13 -8.53 9.15
C ASP A 278 -19.70 -9.97 9.12
#